data_AF-A0A268REG5-F1
#
_entry.id   AF-A0A268REG5-F1
#
_cell.length_a   1.000
_cell.length_b   1.000
_cell.length_c   1.000
_cell.angle_alpha   90.00
_cell.angle_beta   90.00
_cell.angle_gamma   90.00
#
_symmetry.space_group_name_H-M   'P 1'
#
loop_
_entity.id
_entity.type
_entity.pdbx_description
1 polymer ?
#
loop_
_entity_poly.entity_id
_entity_poly.type
_entity_poly.pdbx_seq_one_letter_code
_entity_poly.pdbx_strand_id
1 'polypeptide(L)'
;LAHNIKSAKRKIERVQPEVWDVLESVIKEHPVLLNRAPTLHRLGIQAFEPTLVEGRAIRLHPLVCTAYNADFDGDQMAVHVPLSAEAQAEARLLMLA
;
A
#
# COMPACT_ATOMS: atom_id res chain seq x y z
N LEU A 1 2.43 10.10 -22.42
CA LEU A 1 3.25 11.07 -21.65
C LEU A 1 2.61 12.46 -21.68
N ALA A 2 2.50 13.13 -20.53
CA ALA A 2 1.87 14.44 -20.41
C ALA A 2 2.88 15.59 -20.61
N HIS A 3 2.46 16.71 -21.21
CA HIS A 3 3.36 17.84 -21.52
C HIS A 3 3.69 18.72 -20.31
N ASN A 4 2.89 18.67 -19.24
CA ASN A 4 3.14 19.41 -17.99
C ASN A 4 2.37 18.77 -16.81
N ILE A 5 2.66 19.21 -15.58
CA ILE A 5 2.05 18.68 -14.35
C ILE A 5 0.53 18.85 -14.33
N LYS A 6 -0.01 19.98 -14.82
CA LYS A 6 -1.47 20.20 -14.87
C LYS A 6 -2.16 19.19 -15.81
N SER A 7 -1.53 18.90 -16.94
CA SER A 7 -2.00 17.88 -17.89
C SER A 7 -1.92 16.49 -17.29
N ALA A 8 -0.80 16.15 -16.61
CA ALA A 8 -0.63 14.87 -15.92
C ALA A 8 -1.71 14.65 -14.86
N LYS A 9 -1.98 15.65 -14.01
CA LYS A 9 -3.04 15.61 -13.01
C LYS A 9 -4.40 15.29 -13.63
N ARG A 10 -4.76 15.96 -14.74
CA ARG A 10 -6.02 15.70 -15.45
C ARG A 10 -6.09 14.28 -16.03
N LYS A 11 -4.98 13.69 -16.47
CA LYS A 11 -4.95 12.30 -16.96
C LYS A 11 -5.26 11.32 -15.84
N ILE A 12 -4.68 11.55 -14.65
CA ILE A 12 -4.93 10.75 -13.44
C ILE A 12 -6.39 10.89 -13.00
N GLU A 13 -6.91 12.11 -12.89
CA GLU A 13 -8.31 12.37 -12.50
C GLU A 13 -9.33 11.73 -13.46
N ARG A 14 -8.99 11.59 -14.74
CA ARG A 14 -9.82 10.93 -15.77
C ARG A 14 -9.56 9.43 -15.89
N VAL A 15 -8.66 8.87 -15.09
CA VAL A 15 -8.33 7.44 -15.08
C VAL A 15 -7.97 6.94 -16.50
N GLN A 16 -7.10 7.68 -17.20
CA GLN A 16 -6.67 7.26 -18.54
C GLN A 16 -5.92 5.91 -18.46
N PRO A 17 -6.09 5.01 -19.44
CA PRO A 17 -5.46 3.68 -19.40
C PRO A 17 -3.94 3.68 -19.17
N GLU A 18 -3.23 4.65 -19.77
CA GLU A 18 -1.78 4.82 -19.62
C GLU A 18 -1.31 5.08 -18.17
N VAL A 19 -2.21 5.45 -17.26
CA VAL A 19 -1.89 5.68 -15.85
C VAL A 19 -1.60 4.36 -15.13
N TRP A 20 -2.23 3.25 -15.54
CA TRP A 20 -2.08 1.96 -14.90
C TRP A 20 -0.68 1.38 -15.10
N ASP A 21 -0.15 1.45 -16.31
CA ASP A 21 1.23 1.00 -16.62
C ASP A 21 2.27 1.79 -15.80
N VAL A 22 2.06 3.11 -15.68
CA VAL A 22 2.92 3.97 -14.87
C VAL A 22 2.77 3.64 -13.39
N LEU A 23 1.55 3.43 -12.90
CA LEU A 23 1.29 3.07 -11.50
C LEU A 23 2.00 1.76 -11.13
N GLU A 24 1.92 0.74 -11.98
CA GLU A 24 2.60 -0.55 -11.76
C GLU A 24 4.13 -0.37 -11.64
N SER A 25 4.72 0.47 -12.48
CA SER A 25 6.16 0.79 -12.37
C SER A 25 6.53 1.57 -11.10
N VAL A 26 5.65 2.47 -10.63
CA VAL A 26 5.91 3.33 -9.47
C VAL A 26 5.83 2.56 -8.16
N ILE A 27 4.90 1.60 -8.05
CA ILE A 27 4.72 0.83 -6.82
C ILE A 27 5.74 -0.32 -6.68
N LYS A 28 6.46 -0.63 -7.76
CA LYS A 28 7.46 -1.69 -7.75
C LYS A 28 8.54 -1.35 -6.74
N GLU A 29 8.82 -2.30 -5.84
CA GLU A 29 9.73 -2.07 -4.73
C GLU A 29 9.40 -0.75 -3.99
N HIS A 30 8.13 -0.46 -3.71
CA HIS A 30 7.74 0.66 -2.85
C HIS A 30 6.84 0.12 -1.73
N PRO A 31 7.40 -0.24 -0.56
CA PRO A 31 6.62 -0.88 0.50
C PRO A 31 5.55 0.07 1.05
N VAL A 32 4.43 -0.49 1.47
CA VAL A 32 3.36 0.20 2.20
C VAL A 32 3.19 -0.42 3.58
N LEU A 33 2.74 0.37 4.55
CA LEU A 33 2.46 -0.12 5.90
C LEU A 33 0.97 -0.40 6.06
N LEU A 34 0.61 -1.61 6.48
CA LEU A 34 -0.74 -1.98 6.88
C LEU A 34 -0.88 -1.92 8.39
N ASN A 35 -1.97 -1.31 8.87
CA ASN A 35 -2.30 -1.20 10.29
C ASN A 35 -3.76 -1.57 10.53
N ARG A 36 -4.04 -2.35 11.58
CA ARG A 36 -5.40 -2.61 12.09
C ARG A 36 -5.53 -2.05 13.50
N ALA A 37 -6.59 -1.28 13.75
CA ALA A 37 -6.88 -0.76 15.08
C ALA A 37 -7.68 -1.78 15.93
N PRO A 38 -7.45 -1.87 17.25
CA PRO A 38 -6.40 -1.20 18.02
C PRO A 38 -5.02 -1.87 17.85
N THR A 39 -3.95 -1.08 17.82
CA THR A 39 -2.57 -1.59 17.72
C THR A 39 -2.07 -2.01 19.12
N LEU A 40 -2.13 -3.31 19.44
CA LEU A 40 -1.74 -3.82 20.76
C LEU A 40 -0.23 -4.05 20.93
N HIS A 41 0.47 -4.31 19.83
CA HIS A 41 1.90 -4.59 19.82
C HIS A 41 2.49 -4.25 18.44
N ARG A 42 3.82 -4.27 18.34
CA ARG A 42 4.55 -3.87 17.11
C ARG A 42 4.08 -4.57 15.83
N LEU A 43 3.70 -5.85 15.90
CA LEU A 43 3.22 -6.60 14.73
C LEU A 43 1.82 -6.19 14.25
N GLY A 44 1.15 -5.27 14.94
CA GLY A 44 -0.08 -4.64 14.46
C GLY A 44 0.17 -3.59 13.38
N ILE A 45 1.44 -3.30 13.05
CA ILE A 45 1.85 -2.54 11.88
C ILE A 45 3.00 -3.29 11.19
N GLN A 46 2.82 -3.64 9.92
CA GLN A 46 3.83 -4.35 9.13
C GLN A 46 3.91 -3.77 7.73
N ALA A 47 5.06 -3.91 7.10
CA ALA A 47 5.31 -3.48 5.73
C ALA A 47 5.06 -4.63 4.74
N PHE A 48 4.51 -4.30 3.58
CA PHE A 48 4.26 -5.21 2.47
C PHE A 48 4.60 -4.55 1.14
N GLU A 49 4.96 -5.35 0.15
CA GLU A 49 5.01 -4.88 -1.24
C GLU A 49 3.58 -4.89 -1.84
N PRO A 50 3.06 -3.74 -2.29
CA PRO A 50 1.71 -3.66 -2.82
C PRO A 50 1.63 -4.36 -4.19
N THR A 51 0.55 -5.12 -4.40
CA THR A 51 0.20 -5.68 -5.71
C THR A 51 -1.14 -5.09 -6.14
N LEU A 52 -1.23 -4.61 -7.39
CA LEU A 52 -2.50 -4.14 -7.94
C LEU A 52 -3.48 -5.31 -8.06
N VAL A 53 -4.69 -5.11 -7.54
CA VAL A 53 -5.76 -6.09 -7.58
C VAL A 53 -7.06 -5.40 -7.99
N GLU A 54 -7.92 -6.14 -8.67
CA GLU A 54 -9.27 -5.70 -8.96
C GLU A 54 -10.13 -5.64 -7.68
N GLY A 55 -11.05 -4.68 -7.66
CA GLY A 55 -12.00 -4.47 -6.56
C GLY A 55 -11.61 -3.31 -5.63
N ARG A 56 -12.27 -3.25 -4.47
CA ARG A 56 -12.12 -2.17 -3.48
C ARG A 56 -11.68 -2.65 -2.09
N ALA A 57 -11.40 -3.94 -1.95
CA ALA A 57 -10.99 -4.55 -0.68
C ALA A 57 -9.48 -4.80 -0.68
N ILE A 58 -8.84 -4.53 0.45
CA ILE A 58 -7.43 -4.90 0.68
C ILE A 58 -7.37 -6.42 0.83
N ARG A 59 -6.42 -7.06 0.14
CA ARG A 59 -6.12 -8.49 0.33
C ARG A 59 -4.97 -8.61 1.32
N LEU A 60 -5.19 -9.37 2.39
CA LEU A 60 -4.21 -9.62 3.43
C LEU A 60 -3.73 -11.08 3.35
N HIS A 61 -2.45 -11.31 3.57
CA HIS A 61 -1.92 -12.67 3.61
C HIS A 61 -2.47 -13.43 4.84
N PRO A 62 -3.00 -14.65 4.71
CA PRO A 62 -3.66 -15.35 5.83
C PRO A 62 -2.77 -15.58 7.06
N LEU A 63 -1.45 -15.76 6.86
CA LEU A 63 -0.52 -16.00 7.97
C LEU A 63 -0.25 -14.78 8.85
N VAL A 64 -0.56 -13.56 8.39
CA VAL A 64 -0.39 -12.35 9.22
C VAL A 64 -1.65 -11.98 9.99
N CYS A 65 -2.79 -12.64 9.74
CA CYS A 65 -4.06 -12.37 10.43
C CYS A 65 -3.93 -12.46 11.95
N THR A 66 -3.19 -13.46 12.46
CA THR A 66 -2.95 -13.61 13.92
C THR A 66 -2.21 -12.42 14.51
N ALA A 67 -1.22 -11.88 13.80
CA ALA A 67 -0.49 -10.70 14.26
C ALA A 67 -1.38 -9.45 14.31
N TYR A 68 -2.27 -9.28 13.34
CA TYR A 68 -3.24 -8.17 13.34
C TYR A 68 -4.45 -8.42 14.25
N ASN A 69 -4.61 -9.63 14.78
CA ASN A 69 -5.85 -10.12 15.38
C ASN A 69 -7.07 -9.87 14.47
N ALA A 70 -6.88 -10.03 13.15
CA ALA A 70 -7.85 -9.71 12.12
C ALA A 70 -8.68 -10.94 11.72
N ASP A 71 -9.97 -10.73 11.56
CA ASP A 71 -10.89 -11.63 10.86
C ASP A 71 -11.40 -10.95 9.57
N PHE A 72 -12.36 -11.58 8.89
CA PHE A 72 -12.86 -11.13 7.59
C PHE A 72 -14.37 -10.95 7.59
N ASP A 73 -14.94 -10.45 8.69
CA ASP A 73 -16.38 -10.23 8.85
C ASP A 73 -16.81 -8.76 8.68
N GLY A 74 -15.86 -7.86 8.42
CA GLY A 74 -16.10 -6.41 8.28
C GLY A 74 -14.93 -5.53 8.72
N ASP A 75 -13.85 -6.14 9.22
CA ASP A 75 -12.61 -5.48 9.61
C ASP A 75 -12.06 -4.52 8.53
N GLN A 76 -11.51 -3.40 9.00
CA GLN A 76 -10.88 -2.37 8.17
C GLN A 76 -9.42 -2.17 8.58
N MET A 77 -8.59 -1.83 7.59
CA MET A 77 -7.16 -1.54 7.79
C MET A 77 -6.80 -0.21 7.14
N ALA A 78 -5.88 0.51 7.78
CA ALA A 78 -5.26 1.70 7.23
C ALA A 78 -4.01 1.33 6.42
N VAL A 79 -3.76 2.07 5.35
CA VAL A 79 -2.55 1.98 4.52
C VAL A 79 -1.76 3.28 4.68
N HIS A 80 -0.48 3.18 4.99
CA HIS A 80 0.43 4.33 5.01
C HIS A 80 1.53 4.16 3.96
N VAL A 81 1.87 5.24 3.25
CA VAL A 81 2.91 5.25 2.22
C VAL A 81 4.15 5.98 2.75
N PRO A 82 5.26 5.28 3.05
CA PRO A 82 6.51 5.93 3.41
C PRO A 82 7.06 6.71 2.21
N LEU A 83 7.48 7.96 2.44
CA LEU A 83 7.92 8.87 1.38
C LEU A 83 9.45 8.98 1.28
N SER A 84 10.14 9.20 2.40
CA SER A 84 11.60 9.38 2.38
C SER A 84 12.32 8.05 2.13
N ALA A 85 13.56 8.12 1.64
CA ALA A 85 14.38 6.94 1.39
C ALA A 85 14.64 6.15 2.69
N GLU A 86 14.85 6.86 3.80
CA GLU A 86 15.04 6.30 5.13
C GLU A 86 13.79 5.56 5.59
N ALA A 87 12.61 6.16 5.45
CA ALA A 87 11.34 5.53 5.83
C ALA A 87 11.04 4.28 5.00
N GLN A 88 11.35 4.30 3.68
CA GLN A 88 11.21 3.12 2.83
C GLN A 88 12.21 2.02 3.21
N ALA A 89 13.45 2.39 3.57
CA ALA A 89 14.46 1.46 4.04
C ALA A 89 14.07 0.82 5.39
N GLU A 90 13.58 1.61 6.34
CA GLU A 90 13.07 1.11 7.63
C GLU A 90 11.90 0.15 7.43
N ALA A 91 10.94 0.51 6.57
CA ALA A 91 9.81 -0.38 6.24
C ALA A 91 10.32 -1.73 5.71
N ARG A 92 11.30 -1.72 4.80
CA ARG A 92 11.80 -2.92 4.14
C ARG A 92 12.72 -3.77 5.01
N LEU A 93 13.54 -3.14 5.85
CA LEU A 93 14.55 -3.84 6.66
C LEU A 93 14.02 -4.24 8.04
N LEU A 94 13.12 -3.45 8.64
CA LEU A 94 12.69 -3.61 10.02
C LEU A 94 11.25 -4.10 10.18
N MET A 95 10.40 -3.87 9.17
CA MET A 95 8.95 -4.07 9.29
C MET A 95 8.37 -5.05 8.27
N LEU A 96 9.17 -5.54 7.32
CA LEU A 96 8.71 -6.43 6.24
C LEU A 96 8.23 -7.76 6.81
N ALA A 97 7.04 -8.18 6.38
CA ALA A 97 6.38 -9.42 6.78
C ALA A 97 6.34 -10.46 5.65
#